data_AF-A0A7X8X3W7-F1
#
_entry.id   AF-A0A7X8X3W7-F1
#
_cell.length_a   1.000
_cell.length_b   1.000
_cell.length_c   1.000
_cell.angle_alpha   90.00
_cell.angle_beta   90.00
_cell.angle_gamma   90.00
#
_symmetry.space_group_name_H-M   'P 1'
#
loop_
_entity.id
_entity.type
_entity.pdbx_description
1 polymer ?
#
loop_
_entity_poly.entity_id
_entity_poly.type
_entity_poly.pdbx_seq_one_letter_code
_entity_poly.pdbx_strand_id
1 'polypeptide(L)'
;MNYYTNQRAKLMKGFEKAFRCAEEPILKHFNNDQTTAIHEHARAIFSDMIPKLPYIGGKKLPGTQNLIGSAQLLAIIRALESAGLSRNEIGETVYKILENTFERIPRFLGRVMGRIMLSSAFIKKRQALMERTQKREYPEAFVTVYAPSKDGSYDFGQDVMECAVHKFYRAQDALEYLPYICLGDYPMFRRMGVRFYRTQTLGNGGDLCDFRFSRQGETMRGWPPESLPEWRG
;
A
#
# COMPACT_ATOMS: atom_id res chain seq x y z
N MET A 1 -24.57 0.10 -12.01
CA MET A 1 -23.47 1.01 -11.59
C MET A 1 -22.88 0.49 -10.28
N ASN A 2 -21.58 0.24 -10.19
CA ASN A 2 -20.99 -0.42 -9.01
C ASN A 2 -20.56 0.60 -7.93
N TYR A 3 -20.18 0.09 -6.74
CA TYR A 3 -19.80 0.89 -5.57
C TYR A 3 -18.75 1.97 -5.86
N TYR A 4 -17.78 1.69 -6.73
CA TYR A 4 -16.71 2.63 -7.09
C TYR A 4 -17.14 3.61 -8.18
N THR A 5 -17.93 3.16 -9.16
CA THR A 5 -18.48 4.05 -10.19
C THR A 5 -19.33 5.16 -9.58
N ASN A 6 -20.11 4.87 -8.53
CA ASN A 6 -20.88 5.89 -7.79
C ASN A 6 -19.99 6.92 -7.06
N GLN A 7 -18.70 6.63 -6.89
CA GLN A 7 -17.73 7.49 -6.22
C GLN A 7 -16.66 8.01 -7.19
N ARG A 8 -16.85 7.87 -8.50
CA ARG A 8 -15.85 8.20 -9.54
C ARG A 8 -15.23 9.58 -9.33
N ALA A 9 -16.05 10.62 -9.15
CA ALA A 9 -15.55 11.98 -8.94
C ALA A 9 -14.61 12.09 -7.72
N LYS A 10 -14.95 11.42 -6.61
CA LYS A 10 -14.12 11.38 -5.40
C LYS A 10 -12.81 10.61 -5.65
N LEU A 11 -12.88 9.48 -6.35
CA LEU A 11 -11.71 8.66 -6.66
C LEU A 11 -10.75 9.41 -7.58
N MET A 12 -11.26 10.08 -8.62
CA MET A 12 -10.46 10.93 -9.51
C MET A 12 -9.80 12.08 -8.75
N LYS A 13 -10.52 12.75 -7.84
CA LYS A 13 -9.91 13.77 -6.96
C LYS A 13 -8.83 13.18 -6.04
N GLY A 14 -9.00 11.94 -5.61
CA GLY A 14 -7.98 11.19 -4.87
C GLY A 14 -6.74 10.94 -5.71
N PHE A 15 -6.91 10.53 -6.97
CA PHE A 15 -5.82 10.31 -7.91
C PHE A 15 -5.01 11.59 -8.13
N GLU A 16 -5.66 12.73 -8.36
CA GLU A 16 -4.96 14.02 -8.48
C GLU A 16 -4.11 14.38 -7.26
N LYS A 17 -4.57 14.01 -6.05
CA LYS A 17 -3.78 14.23 -4.84
C LYS A 17 -2.57 13.32 -4.75
N ALA A 18 -2.71 12.08 -5.22
CA ALA A 18 -1.64 11.09 -5.26
C ALA A 18 -0.59 11.47 -6.32
N PHE A 19 -1.04 11.90 -7.51
CA PHE A 19 -0.15 12.28 -8.60
C PHE A 19 0.72 13.50 -8.25
N ARG A 20 0.21 14.45 -7.46
CA ARG A 20 1.05 15.54 -6.92
C ARG A 20 2.24 15.08 -6.07
N CYS A 21 2.17 13.90 -5.45
CA CYS A 21 3.32 13.31 -4.76
C CYS A 21 4.30 12.62 -5.72
N ALA A 22 3.87 12.39 -6.97
CA ALA A 22 4.62 11.73 -8.03
C ALA A 22 5.31 12.67 -9.00
N GLU A 23 4.91 13.94 -9.04
CA GLU A 23 5.50 14.94 -9.93
C GLU A 23 7.02 15.06 -9.77
N GLU A 24 7.53 15.28 -8.55
CA GLU A 24 8.98 15.37 -8.30
C GLU A 24 9.73 14.06 -8.60
N PRO A 25 9.26 12.87 -8.18
CA PRO A 25 9.90 11.61 -8.57
C PRO A 25 9.93 11.36 -10.08
N ILE A 26 8.88 11.74 -10.81
CA ILE A 26 8.77 11.54 -12.27
C ILE A 26 9.68 12.51 -13.02
N LEU A 27 9.77 13.77 -12.57
CA LEU A 27 10.64 14.80 -13.17
C LEU A 27 12.14 14.47 -13.12
N LYS A 28 12.55 13.46 -12.33
CA LYS A 28 13.94 12.96 -12.35
C LYS A 28 14.29 12.20 -13.62
N HIS A 29 13.28 11.70 -14.32
CA HIS A 29 13.44 10.91 -15.55
C HIS A 29 12.91 11.64 -16.79
N PHE A 30 12.04 12.64 -16.60
CA PHE A 30 11.28 13.29 -17.66
C PHE A 30 11.25 14.81 -17.49
N ASN A 31 11.05 15.55 -18.57
CA ASN A 31 10.80 16.98 -18.51
C ASN A 31 9.32 17.29 -18.15
N ASN A 32 8.97 18.58 -18.04
CA ASN A 32 7.62 19.00 -17.66
C ASN A 32 6.53 18.56 -18.65
N ASP A 33 6.79 18.65 -19.96
CA ASP A 33 5.83 18.28 -21.00
C ASP A 33 5.57 16.76 -20.97
N GLN A 34 6.65 15.97 -20.85
CA GLN A 34 6.57 14.52 -20.69
C GLN A 34 5.85 14.14 -19.38
N THR A 35 6.13 14.82 -18.27
CA THR A 35 5.46 14.57 -16.99
C THR A 35 3.96 14.87 -17.07
N THR A 36 3.58 15.92 -17.81
CA THR A 36 2.17 16.27 -18.08
C THR A 36 1.50 15.18 -18.92
N ALA A 37 2.16 14.68 -19.97
CA ALA A 37 1.64 13.56 -20.76
C ALA A 37 1.49 12.28 -19.93
N ILE A 38 2.45 11.96 -19.05
CA ILE A 38 2.38 10.84 -18.12
C ILE A 38 1.20 11.00 -17.15
N HIS A 39 0.95 12.21 -16.65
CA HIS A 39 -0.20 12.51 -15.80
C HIS A 39 -1.52 12.22 -16.49
N GLU A 40 -1.71 12.75 -17.70
CA GLU A 40 -2.94 12.56 -18.48
C GLU A 40 -3.16 11.08 -18.80
N HIS A 41 -2.10 10.37 -19.19
CA HIS A 41 -2.16 8.94 -19.48
C HIS A 41 -2.52 8.12 -18.23
N ALA A 42 -1.83 8.34 -17.11
CA ALA A 42 -2.13 7.66 -15.84
C ALA A 42 -3.56 7.97 -15.36
N ARG A 43 -4.03 9.21 -15.56
CA ARG A 43 -5.40 9.63 -15.23
C ARG A 43 -6.44 8.86 -16.05
N ALA A 44 -6.21 8.70 -17.35
CA ALA A 44 -7.08 7.91 -18.22
C ALA A 44 -7.11 6.43 -17.79
N ILE A 45 -5.94 5.83 -17.55
CA ILE A 45 -5.83 4.43 -17.08
C ILE A 45 -6.61 4.25 -15.77
N PHE A 46 -6.44 5.13 -14.79
CA PHE A 46 -7.15 5.03 -13.52
C PHE A 46 -8.67 5.16 -13.70
N SER A 47 -9.12 6.09 -14.56
CA SER A 47 -10.54 6.27 -14.89
C SER A 47 -11.18 4.99 -15.45
N ASP A 48 -10.45 4.24 -16.27
CA ASP A 48 -10.90 2.98 -16.87
C ASP A 48 -10.81 1.79 -15.91
N MET A 49 -9.93 1.89 -14.92
CA MET A 49 -9.74 0.90 -13.86
C MET A 49 -10.82 0.97 -12.77
N ILE A 50 -11.33 2.16 -12.45
CA ILE A 50 -12.38 2.36 -11.42
C ILE A 50 -13.55 1.36 -11.51
N PRO A 51 -14.21 1.14 -12.67
CA PRO A 51 -15.32 0.21 -12.76
C PRO A 51 -14.90 -1.26 -12.62
N LYS A 52 -13.60 -1.58 -12.74
CA LYS A 52 -13.06 -2.95 -12.64
C LYS A 52 -12.56 -3.29 -11.23
N LEU A 53 -12.55 -2.33 -10.31
CA LEU A 53 -12.11 -2.56 -8.94
C LEU A 53 -13.01 -3.57 -8.22
N PRO A 54 -12.44 -4.62 -7.59
CA PRO A 54 -13.23 -5.61 -6.88
C PRO A 54 -13.87 -5.00 -5.63
N TYR A 55 -15.13 -5.35 -5.37
CA TYR A 55 -15.82 -4.90 -4.18
C TYR A 55 -15.37 -5.70 -2.95
N ILE A 56 -14.69 -5.04 -2.03
CA ILE A 56 -14.11 -5.66 -0.82
C ILE A 56 -14.74 -5.13 0.47
N GLY A 57 -16.05 -4.82 0.45
CA GLY A 57 -16.81 -4.35 1.63
C GLY A 57 -16.86 -2.82 1.81
N GLY A 58 -16.18 -2.05 0.97
CA GLY A 58 -16.30 -0.59 0.93
C GLY A 58 -15.94 0.08 2.26
N LYS A 59 -16.78 1.01 2.73
CA LYS A 59 -16.55 1.72 4.02
C LYS A 59 -16.53 0.80 5.25
N LYS A 60 -17.07 -0.42 5.15
CA LYS A 60 -17.10 -1.38 6.27
C LYS A 60 -15.73 -1.96 6.58
N LEU A 61 -14.86 -2.08 5.56
CA LEU A 61 -13.53 -2.64 5.68
C LEU A 61 -12.46 -1.59 5.34
N PRO A 62 -11.59 -1.21 6.29
CA PRO A 62 -10.58 -0.16 6.07
C PRO A 62 -9.59 -0.50 4.95
N GLY A 63 -9.40 -1.79 4.64
CA GLY A 63 -8.58 -2.26 3.52
C GLY A 63 -9.01 -1.74 2.14
N THR A 64 -10.25 -1.24 1.99
CA THR A 64 -10.70 -0.60 0.74
C THR A 64 -9.83 0.58 0.34
N GLN A 65 -9.32 1.37 1.30
CA GLN A 65 -8.43 2.49 0.97
C GLN A 65 -7.08 2.01 0.45
N ASN A 66 -6.56 0.89 0.96
CA ASN A 66 -5.32 0.29 0.48
C ASN A 66 -5.46 -0.19 -0.96
N LEU A 67 -6.58 -0.85 -1.30
CA LEU A 67 -6.88 -1.25 -2.67
C LEU A 67 -6.97 -0.03 -3.62
N ILE A 68 -7.71 1.02 -3.23
CA ILE A 68 -7.82 2.24 -4.03
C ILE A 68 -6.45 2.88 -4.26
N GLY A 69 -5.64 3.03 -3.21
CA GLY A 69 -4.29 3.59 -3.31
C GLY A 69 -3.39 2.76 -4.22
N SER A 70 -3.45 1.43 -4.11
CA SER A 70 -2.69 0.54 -4.99
C SER A 70 -3.13 0.64 -6.47
N ALA A 71 -4.41 0.89 -6.74
CA ALA A 71 -4.91 1.07 -8.10
C ALA A 71 -4.48 2.42 -8.70
N GLN A 72 -4.39 3.47 -7.88
CA GLN A 72 -3.82 4.75 -8.30
C GLN A 72 -2.34 4.61 -8.67
N LEU A 73 -1.57 3.89 -7.83
CA LEU A 73 -0.17 3.60 -8.13
C LEU A 73 -0.02 2.73 -9.38
N LEU A 74 -0.87 1.72 -9.58
CA LEU A 74 -0.82 0.89 -10.77
C LEU A 74 -1.04 1.70 -12.06
N ALA A 75 -1.94 2.68 -12.03
CA ALA A 75 -2.14 3.56 -13.16
C ALA A 75 -0.91 4.43 -13.48
N ILE A 76 -0.20 4.90 -12.45
CA ILE A 76 1.08 5.61 -12.61
C ILE A 76 2.16 4.66 -13.17
N ILE A 77 2.27 3.46 -12.60
CA ILE A 77 3.20 2.40 -13.04
C ILE A 77 3.03 2.13 -14.54
N ARG A 78 1.81 1.89 -15.00
CA ARG A 78 1.51 1.61 -16.42
C ARG A 78 1.86 2.78 -17.33
N ALA A 79 1.66 4.02 -16.88
CA ALA A 79 2.05 5.19 -17.64
C ALA A 79 3.57 5.33 -17.74
N LEU A 80 4.31 5.04 -16.67
CA LEU A 80 5.79 5.07 -16.65
C LEU A 80 6.39 3.94 -17.49
N GLU A 81 5.81 2.74 -17.42
CA GLU A 81 6.15 1.59 -18.26
C GLU A 81 5.97 1.94 -19.74
N SER A 82 4.83 2.55 -20.10
CA SER A 82 4.56 3.01 -21.47
C SER A 82 5.53 4.12 -21.92
N ALA A 83 6.09 4.89 -20.97
CA ALA A 83 7.10 5.91 -21.24
C ALA A 83 8.53 5.35 -21.31
N GLY A 84 8.71 4.04 -21.13
CA GLY A 84 9.98 3.33 -21.36
C GLY A 84 10.88 3.19 -20.13
N LEU A 85 10.40 3.47 -18.92
CA LEU A 85 11.19 3.18 -17.72
C LEU A 85 11.32 1.68 -17.48
N SER A 86 12.49 1.26 -17.00
CA SER A 86 12.71 -0.10 -16.54
C SER A 86 11.93 -0.38 -15.25
N ARG A 87 11.69 -1.66 -14.97
CA ARG A 87 11.02 -2.11 -13.74
C ARG A 87 11.66 -1.54 -12.47
N ASN A 88 12.99 -1.53 -12.39
CA ASN A 88 13.72 -1.01 -11.24
C ASN A 88 13.56 0.51 -11.08
N GLU A 89 13.63 1.26 -12.17
CA GLU A 89 13.38 2.72 -12.14
C GLU A 89 11.95 3.01 -11.68
N ILE A 90 10.97 2.30 -12.23
CA ILE A 90 9.56 2.41 -11.79
C ILE A 90 9.43 2.08 -10.30
N GLY A 91 10.08 1.01 -9.83
CA GLY A 91 10.10 0.61 -8.43
C GLY A 91 10.63 1.71 -7.51
N GLU A 92 11.74 2.34 -7.88
CA GLU A 92 12.33 3.46 -7.14
C GLU A 92 11.41 4.68 -7.15
N THR A 93 10.85 5.04 -8.33
CA THR A 93 9.90 6.14 -8.47
C THR A 93 8.68 5.90 -7.58
N VAL A 94 8.11 4.69 -7.59
CA VAL A 94 6.96 4.30 -6.74
C VAL A 94 7.28 4.38 -5.25
N TYR A 95 8.45 3.92 -4.82
CA TYR A 95 8.87 4.05 -3.43
C TYR A 95 9.00 5.52 -3.01
N LYS A 96 9.58 6.38 -3.86
CA LYS A 96 9.66 7.83 -3.62
C LYS A 96 8.28 8.49 -3.58
N ILE A 97 7.34 8.08 -4.41
CA ILE A 97 5.93 8.54 -4.37
C ILE A 97 5.31 8.23 -3.00
N LEU A 98 5.53 7.01 -2.49
CA LEU A 98 5.04 6.57 -1.19
C LEU A 98 5.70 7.36 -0.06
N GLU A 99 7.02 7.59 -0.10
CA GLU A 99 7.73 8.45 0.85
C GLU A 99 7.12 9.85 0.87
N ASN A 100 7.04 10.52 -0.28
CA ASN A 100 6.44 11.85 -0.41
C ASN A 100 5.00 11.88 0.12
N THR A 101 4.22 10.82 -0.11
CA THR A 101 2.84 10.72 0.38
C THR A 101 2.76 10.71 1.91
N PHE A 102 3.58 9.89 2.59
CA PHE A 102 3.55 9.81 4.04
C PHE A 102 4.27 10.99 4.71
N GLU A 103 5.26 11.59 4.06
CA GLU A 103 5.94 12.78 4.58
C GLU A 103 5.03 14.01 4.70
N ARG A 104 3.90 14.04 3.99
CA ARG A 104 2.88 15.09 4.12
C ARG A 104 2.11 15.04 5.44
N ILE A 105 2.05 13.90 6.13
CA ILE A 105 1.38 13.76 7.43
C ILE A 105 2.26 14.42 8.48
N PRO A 106 1.94 15.50 9.21
CA PRO A 106 2.88 16.10 10.18
C PRO A 106 3.50 15.09 11.16
N ARG A 107 4.80 15.19 11.47
CA ARG A 107 5.53 14.19 12.28
C ARG A 107 4.85 13.89 13.63
N PHE A 108 4.36 14.93 14.31
CA PHE A 108 3.66 14.75 15.59
C PHE A 108 2.36 13.96 15.42
N LEU A 109 1.60 14.21 14.35
CA LEU A 109 0.36 13.51 14.04
C LEU A 109 0.64 12.04 13.70
N GLY A 110 1.70 11.78 12.94
CA GLY A 110 2.18 10.42 12.68
C GLY A 110 2.45 9.65 13.99
N ARG A 111 3.22 10.23 14.92
CA ARG A 111 3.49 9.62 16.23
C ARG A 111 2.23 9.38 17.06
N VAL A 112 1.25 10.29 17.01
CA VAL A 112 -0.06 10.10 17.65
C VAL A 112 -0.78 8.91 17.04
N MET A 113 -0.81 8.79 15.70
CA MET A 113 -1.41 7.64 15.02
C MET A 113 -0.74 6.32 15.42
N GLY A 114 0.60 6.28 15.52
CA GLY A 114 1.34 5.11 15.97
C GLY A 114 1.00 4.69 17.41
N ARG A 115 0.92 5.65 18.34
CA ARG A 115 0.48 5.38 19.72
C ARG A 115 -0.94 4.83 19.78
N ILE A 116 -1.85 5.39 18.98
CA ILE A 116 -3.23 4.90 18.88
C ILE A 116 -3.25 3.48 18.31
N MET A 117 -2.50 3.22 17.24
CA MET A 117 -2.42 1.92 16.58
C MET A 117 -1.99 0.81 17.56
N LEU A 118 -1.07 1.10 18.47
CA LEU A 118 -0.59 0.14 19.46
C LEU A 118 -1.34 0.21 20.78
N SER A 119 -2.37 1.05 20.95
CA SER A 119 -3.18 1.06 22.16
C SER A 119 -3.98 -0.24 22.30
N SER A 120 -4.17 -0.74 23.53
CA SER A 120 -4.90 -1.99 23.79
C SER A 120 -6.33 -1.96 23.24
N ALA A 121 -7.00 -0.80 23.32
CA ALA A 121 -8.34 -0.62 22.76
C ALA A 121 -8.36 -0.76 21.22
N PHE A 122 -7.37 -0.17 20.53
CA PHE A 122 -7.27 -0.31 19.07
C PHE A 122 -6.90 -1.73 18.66
N ILE A 123 -5.96 -2.37 19.37
CA ILE A 123 -5.59 -3.78 19.13
C ILE A 123 -6.81 -4.69 19.28
N LYS A 124 -7.59 -4.55 20.36
CA LYS A 124 -8.83 -5.32 20.55
C LYS A 124 -9.83 -5.11 19.41
N LYS A 125 -10.01 -3.86 18.98
CA LYS A 125 -10.85 -3.54 17.80
C LYS A 125 -10.30 -4.16 16.51
N ARG A 126 -8.98 -4.22 16.34
CA ARG A 126 -8.33 -4.86 15.19
C ARG A 126 -8.50 -6.38 15.21
N GLN A 127 -8.39 -7.02 16.37
CA GLN A 127 -8.65 -8.46 16.52
C GLN A 127 -10.09 -8.82 16.12
N ALA A 128 -11.08 -8.06 16.58
CA ALA A 128 -12.48 -8.27 16.16
C ALA A 128 -12.67 -8.07 14.64
N LEU A 129 -11.93 -7.14 14.03
CA LEU A 129 -11.93 -6.98 12.57
C LEU A 129 -11.26 -8.16 11.86
N MET A 130 -10.16 -8.70 12.40
CA MET A 130 -9.48 -9.89 11.87
C MET A 130 -10.41 -11.11 11.89
N GLU A 131 -11.08 -11.37 13.00
CA GLU A 131 -12.10 -12.43 13.12
C GLU A 131 -13.18 -12.28 12.05
N ARG A 132 -13.63 -11.05 11.78
CA ARG A 132 -14.60 -10.79 10.71
C ARG A 132 -14.02 -11.12 9.33
N THR A 133 -12.78 -10.72 9.04
CA THR A 133 -12.17 -11.00 7.72
C THR A 133 -12.04 -12.49 7.44
N GLN A 134 -11.81 -13.31 8.48
CA GLN A 134 -11.72 -14.77 8.37
C GLN A 134 -13.05 -15.44 7.97
N LYS A 135 -14.19 -14.76 8.15
CA LYS A 135 -15.49 -15.22 7.63
C LYS A 135 -15.58 -15.15 6.11
N ARG A 136 -14.63 -14.49 5.44
CA ARG A 136 -14.54 -14.38 3.97
C ARG A 136 -15.84 -13.87 3.33
N GLU A 137 -16.51 -12.92 3.98
CA GLU A 137 -17.72 -12.25 3.47
C GLU A 137 -17.52 -11.65 2.06
N TYR A 138 -16.28 -11.29 1.73
CA TYR A 138 -15.89 -10.71 0.45
C TYR A 138 -14.68 -11.48 -0.10
N PRO A 139 -14.84 -12.30 -1.17
CA PRO A 139 -13.78 -13.17 -1.67
C PRO A 139 -12.49 -12.44 -2.07
N GLU A 140 -12.61 -11.22 -2.59
CA GLU A 140 -11.46 -10.41 -3.02
C GLU A 140 -10.84 -9.58 -1.90
N ALA A 141 -11.39 -9.62 -0.69
CA ALA A 141 -10.88 -8.82 0.43
C ALA A 141 -9.63 -9.42 1.06
N PHE A 142 -9.07 -8.64 1.99
CA PHE A 142 -8.01 -9.09 2.87
C PHE A 142 -8.54 -10.11 3.88
N VAL A 143 -7.76 -11.14 4.15
CA VAL A 143 -7.97 -12.05 5.28
C VAL A 143 -6.77 -11.94 6.20
N THR A 144 -7.02 -11.51 7.43
CA THR A 144 -5.97 -11.29 8.42
C THR A 144 -6.22 -12.07 9.69
N VAL A 145 -5.13 -12.53 10.30
CA VAL A 145 -5.12 -13.33 11.53
C VAL A 145 -4.26 -12.63 12.56
N TYR A 146 -4.71 -12.65 13.81
CA TYR A 146 -3.94 -12.11 14.93
C TYR A 146 -2.79 -13.07 15.26
N ALA A 147 -1.56 -12.55 15.27
CA ALA A 147 -0.37 -13.30 15.66
C ALA A 147 0.12 -12.79 17.03
N PRO A 148 -0.11 -13.54 18.12
CA PRO A 148 0.35 -13.13 19.44
C PRO A 148 1.87 -13.30 19.59
N SER A 149 2.52 -12.34 20.25
CA SER A 149 3.91 -12.51 20.68
C SER A 149 3.98 -13.50 21.84
N LYS A 150 4.83 -14.53 21.72
CA LYS A 150 5.03 -15.55 22.76
C LYS A 150 6.05 -15.11 23.82
N ASP A 151 7.02 -14.30 23.41
CA ASP A 151 8.20 -13.88 24.17
C ASP A 151 8.23 -12.37 24.46
N GLY A 152 7.19 -11.64 24.02
CA GLY A 152 7.14 -10.19 24.14
C GLY A 152 8.04 -9.44 23.15
N SER A 153 8.55 -10.12 22.11
CA SER A 153 9.39 -9.51 21.05
C SER A 153 8.69 -8.39 20.25
N TYR A 154 7.36 -8.31 20.32
CA TYR A 154 6.55 -7.26 19.70
C TYR A 154 5.21 -7.05 20.42
N ASP A 155 4.62 -5.88 20.25
CA ASP A 155 3.36 -5.49 20.91
C ASP A 155 2.10 -5.96 20.17
N PHE A 156 2.16 -6.05 18.84
CA PHE A 156 1.04 -6.47 18.00
C PHE A 156 1.52 -7.20 16.75
N GLY A 157 0.98 -8.39 16.47
CA GLY A 157 1.25 -9.15 15.26
C GLY A 157 0.01 -9.35 14.41
N GLN A 158 0.18 -9.26 13.10
CA GLN A 158 -0.85 -9.48 12.10
C GLN A 158 -0.27 -10.30 10.95
N ASP A 159 -0.85 -11.47 10.71
CA ASP A 159 -0.56 -12.24 9.50
C ASP A 159 -1.63 -11.93 8.45
N VAL A 160 -1.20 -11.61 7.23
CA VAL A 160 -2.08 -11.43 6.08
C VAL A 160 -2.04 -12.70 5.24
N MET A 161 -3.10 -13.49 5.32
CA MET A 161 -3.24 -14.77 4.61
C MET A 161 -3.73 -14.58 3.18
N GLU A 162 -4.55 -13.55 2.97
CA GLU A 162 -5.04 -13.17 1.64
C GLU A 162 -4.98 -11.65 1.51
N CYS A 163 -4.49 -11.15 0.37
CA CYS A 163 -4.31 -9.72 0.14
C CYS A 163 -5.13 -9.25 -1.06
N ALA A 164 -6.00 -8.25 -0.85
CA ALA A 164 -6.82 -7.71 -1.94
C ALA A 164 -5.96 -7.04 -3.03
N VAL A 165 -4.84 -6.41 -2.65
CA VAL A 165 -3.91 -5.80 -3.61
C VAL A 165 -3.21 -6.88 -4.43
N HIS A 166 -2.78 -7.98 -3.81
CA HIS A 166 -2.18 -9.10 -4.53
C HIS A 166 -3.14 -9.70 -5.55
N LYS A 167 -4.39 -10.01 -5.13
CA LYS A 167 -5.42 -10.54 -6.03
C LYS A 167 -5.72 -9.58 -7.18
N PHE A 168 -5.82 -8.28 -6.86
CA PHE A 168 -6.03 -7.24 -7.86
C PHE A 168 -4.87 -7.13 -8.85
N TYR A 169 -3.61 -7.09 -8.40
CA TYR A 169 -2.43 -6.99 -9.26
C TYR A 169 -2.25 -8.24 -10.12
N ARG A 170 -2.57 -9.43 -9.61
CA ARG A 170 -2.64 -10.66 -10.41
C ARG A 170 -3.68 -10.56 -11.52
N ALA A 171 -4.88 -10.08 -11.20
CA ALA A 171 -5.94 -9.89 -12.20
C ALA A 171 -5.64 -8.75 -13.20
N GLN A 172 -4.62 -7.93 -12.95
CA GLN A 172 -4.15 -6.87 -13.83
C GLN A 172 -2.83 -7.22 -14.53
N ASP A 173 -2.34 -8.46 -14.39
CA ASP A 173 -1.05 -8.91 -14.91
C ASP A 173 0.10 -7.96 -14.55
N ALA A 174 0.22 -7.65 -13.26
CA ALA A 174 1.15 -6.65 -12.73
C ALA A 174 1.86 -7.10 -11.45
N LEU A 175 1.90 -8.42 -11.17
CA LEU A 175 2.50 -8.95 -9.93
C LEU A 175 3.97 -8.58 -9.76
N GLU A 176 4.69 -8.40 -10.85
CA GLU A 176 6.09 -7.97 -10.86
C GLU A 176 6.34 -6.60 -10.20
N TYR A 177 5.31 -5.76 -10.08
CA TYR A 177 5.41 -4.47 -9.39
C TYR A 177 4.96 -4.54 -7.91
N LEU A 178 4.31 -5.63 -7.51
CA LEU A 178 3.74 -5.80 -6.19
C LEU A 178 4.80 -5.72 -5.06
N PRO A 179 6.02 -6.27 -5.20
CA PRO A 179 7.11 -6.05 -4.24
C PRO A 179 7.31 -4.58 -3.90
N TYR A 180 7.39 -3.69 -4.90
CA TYR A 180 7.58 -2.25 -4.70
C TYR A 180 6.38 -1.57 -4.04
N ILE A 181 5.15 -2.02 -4.33
CA ILE A 181 3.95 -1.55 -3.63
C ILE A 181 3.99 -1.91 -2.16
N CYS A 182 4.41 -3.14 -1.83
CA CYS A 182 4.56 -3.60 -0.45
C CYS A 182 5.63 -2.82 0.32
N LEU A 183 6.65 -2.25 -0.34
CA LEU A 183 7.64 -1.40 0.33
C LEU A 183 7.03 -0.12 0.92
N GLY A 184 5.84 0.30 0.48
CA GLY A 184 5.11 1.46 1.04
C GLY A 184 4.78 1.33 2.52
N ASP A 185 4.78 0.12 3.08
CA ASP A 185 4.61 -0.10 4.52
C ASP A 185 5.75 0.54 5.34
N TYR A 186 6.99 0.51 4.85
CA TYR A 186 8.15 1.07 5.55
C TYR A 186 8.02 2.57 5.81
N PRO A 187 7.86 3.45 4.80
CA PRO A 187 7.72 4.88 5.05
C PRO A 187 6.45 5.22 5.84
N MET A 188 5.37 4.44 5.69
CA MET A 188 4.16 4.60 6.50
C MET A 188 4.45 4.39 7.99
N PHE A 189 5.03 3.26 8.38
CA PHE A 189 5.27 2.94 9.79
C PHE A 189 6.42 3.75 10.39
N ARG A 190 7.43 4.11 9.59
CA ARG A 190 8.42 5.14 9.95
C ARG A 190 7.76 6.46 10.32
N ARG A 191 6.81 6.93 9.50
CA ARG A 191 6.10 8.17 9.80
C ARG A 191 5.25 8.07 11.07
N MET A 192 4.71 6.89 11.34
CA MET A 192 3.95 6.61 12.57
C MET A 192 4.83 6.50 13.82
N GLY A 193 6.16 6.41 13.69
CA GLY A 193 7.04 6.17 14.82
C GLY A 193 6.78 4.81 15.48
N VAL A 194 6.38 3.82 14.69
CA VAL A 194 6.19 2.43 15.10
C VAL A 194 7.35 1.64 14.51
N ARG A 195 7.93 0.70 15.28
CA ARG A 195 8.83 -0.30 14.71
C ARG A 195 8.00 -1.35 14.00
N PHE A 196 8.19 -1.45 12.70
CA PHE A 196 7.61 -2.45 11.82
C PHE A 196 8.71 -3.38 11.33
N TYR A 197 8.40 -4.67 11.33
CA TYR A 197 9.24 -5.73 10.83
C TYR A 197 8.38 -6.83 10.20
N ARG A 198 8.90 -7.46 9.16
CA ARG A 198 8.37 -8.67 8.52
C ARG A 198 9.51 -9.43 7.86
N THR A 199 9.31 -10.71 7.58
CA THR A 199 10.29 -11.59 6.93
C THR A 199 9.83 -12.13 5.59
N GLN A 200 8.52 -12.07 5.33
CA GLN A 200 7.91 -12.56 4.11
C GLN A 200 6.73 -11.68 3.72
N THR A 201 6.42 -11.68 2.43
CA THR A 201 5.16 -11.14 1.92
C THR A 201 4.62 -12.02 0.83
N LEU A 202 3.30 -12.05 0.69
CA LEU A 202 2.63 -12.57 -0.51
C LEU A 202 3.17 -11.91 -1.79
N GLY A 203 3.56 -10.62 -1.72
CA GLY A 203 4.11 -9.88 -2.86
C GLY A 203 5.46 -10.41 -3.35
N ASN A 204 6.28 -10.94 -2.44
CA ASN A 204 7.58 -11.57 -2.75
C ASN A 204 7.49 -13.10 -2.85
N GLY A 205 6.28 -13.65 -3.02
CA GLY A 205 6.07 -15.10 -3.15
C GLY A 205 6.12 -15.89 -1.83
N GLY A 206 6.06 -15.23 -0.69
CA GLY A 206 5.89 -15.90 0.61
C GLY A 206 4.46 -16.42 0.82
N ASP A 207 4.28 -17.29 1.81
CA ASP A 207 2.98 -17.92 2.11
C ASP A 207 1.98 -16.94 2.76
N LEU A 208 2.50 -15.92 3.43
CA LEU A 208 1.73 -14.85 4.06
C LEU A 208 2.57 -13.57 4.17
N CYS A 209 1.96 -12.48 4.65
CA CYS A 209 2.72 -11.33 5.13
C CYS A 209 2.72 -11.29 6.66
N ASP A 210 3.89 -11.39 7.29
CA ASP A 210 4.05 -11.53 8.74
C ASP A 210 4.35 -10.19 9.43
N PHE A 211 3.36 -9.29 9.48
CA PHE A 211 3.56 -7.97 10.08
C PHE A 211 3.75 -8.05 11.60
N ARG A 212 4.86 -7.49 12.09
CA ARG A 212 5.17 -7.36 13.52
C ARG A 212 5.38 -5.90 13.88
N PHE A 213 4.72 -5.44 14.94
CA PHE A 213 4.73 -4.03 15.36
C PHE A 213 5.16 -3.87 16.81
N SER A 214 6.08 -2.95 17.07
CA SER A 214 6.52 -2.60 18.42
C SER A 214 6.53 -1.09 18.66
N ARG A 215 6.31 -0.68 19.91
CA ARG A 215 6.44 0.71 20.36
C ARG A 215 7.91 1.14 20.45
N GLN A 216 8.80 0.18 20.72
CA GLN A 216 10.22 0.41 20.87
C GLN A 216 10.98 0.13 19.58
N GLY A 217 11.98 0.96 19.31
CA GLY A 217 12.81 0.91 18.11
C GLY A 217 12.21 1.64 16.91
N GLU A 218 12.87 1.51 15.77
CA GLU A 218 12.52 2.22 14.54
C GLU A 218 12.28 1.26 13.38
N THR A 219 11.45 1.68 12.44
CA THR A 219 11.32 1.00 11.14
C THR A 219 12.48 1.41 10.24
N MET A 220 13.17 0.44 9.64
CA MET A 220 14.24 0.71 8.67
C MET A 220 13.69 1.35 7.38
N ARG A 221 14.56 1.87 6.52
CA ARG A 221 14.12 2.33 5.18
C ARG A 221 13.77 1.11 4.33
N GLY A 222 12.77 1.26 3.47
CA GLY A 222 12.36 0.21 2.54
C GLY A 222 13.17 0.18 1.23
N TRP A 223 14.01 1.20 0.99
CA TRP A 223 14.86 1.32 -0.18
C TRP A 223 16.30 1.69 0.21
N PRO A 224 17.34 1.11 -0.41
CA PRO A 224 17.29 0.02 -1.40
C PRO A 224 16.80 -1.30 -0.78
N PRO A 225 15.93 -2.06 -1.47
CA PRO A 225 15.16 -3.14 -0.84
C PRO A 225 15.95 -4.45 -0.66
N GLU A 226 17.11 -4.60 -1.30
CA GLU A 226 17.95 -5.81 -1.24
C GLU A 226 18.46 -6.13 0.18
N SER A 227 18.43 -5.14 1.06
CA SER A 227 18.78 -5.30 2.48
C SER A 227 17.63 -5.84 3.34
N LEU A 228 16.42 -5.93 2.79
CA LEU A 228 15.23 -6.36 3.51
C LEU A 228 15.10 -7.89 3.52
N PRO A 229 14.81 -8.51 4.66
CA PRO A 229 14.68 -9.97 4.76
C PRO A 229 13.65 -10.57 3.79
N GLU A 230 12.56 -9.85 3.53
CA GLU A 230 11.50 -10.33 2.64
C GLU A 230 11.78 -10.16 1.15
N TRP A 231 12.81 -9.41 0.76
CA TRP A 231 13.04 -9.05 -0.64
C TRP A 231 13.51 -10.26 -1.46
N ARG A 232 12.92 -10.46 -2.64
CA ARG A 232 13.21 -11.61 -3.52
C ARG A 232 13.40 -11.26 -4.99
N GLY A 233 13.27 -9.99 -5.39
CA GLY A 233 13.47 -9.55 -6.78
C GLY A 233 12.17 -9.09 -7.42
#